data_AF-A0A1Q2CGS2-F1
#
_entry.id   AF-A0A1Q2CGS2-F1
#
_cell.length_a   1.000
_cell.length_b   1.000
_cell.length_c   1.000
_cell.angle_alpha   90.00
_cell.angle_beta   90.00
_cell.angle_gamma   90.00
#
_symmetry.space_group_name_H-M   'P 1'
#
loop_
_entity.id
_entity.type
_entity.pdbx_description
1 polymer ?
#
loop_
_entity_poly.entity_id
_entity_poly.type
_entity_poly.pdbx_seq_one_letter_code
_entity_poly.pdbx_strand_id
1 'polypeptide(L)'
;MEDTNLQELRDAVAALTAQVKALEDRVSQLESQHEIPESDLVAIGAAVAAYFGHKAKVRAIRYGSQSRWAAASRGRVHDRSVPHVR
;
A
#
# COMPACT_ATOMS: atom_id res chain seq x y z
N MET A 1 47.84 16.05 -5.18
CA MET A 1 46.94 15.36 -4.22
C MET A 1 45.55 15.97 -4.22
N GLU A 2 45.43 17.31 -4.18
CA GLU A 2 44.14 18.01 -4.26
C GLU A 2 43.38 17.77 -5.58
N ASP A 3 44.08 17.81 -6.72
CA ASP A 3 43.48 17.53 -8.04
C ASP A 3 42.98 16.09 -8.19
N THR A 4 43.65 15.13 -7.56
CA THR A 4 43.29 13.71 -7.59
C THR A 4 41.99 13.47 -6.81
N ASN A 5 41.85 14.11 -5.65
CA ASN A 5 40.64 14.03 -4.82
C ASN A 5 39.43 14.68 -5.51
N LEU A 6 39.66 15.81 -6.20
CA LEU A 6 38.62 16.49 -6.99
C LEU A 6 38.14 15.64 -8.17
N GLN A 7 39.03 14.86 -8.77
CA GLN A 7 38.69 13.91 -9.84
C GLN A 7 37.87 12.73 -9.31
N GLU A 8 38.29 12.12 -8.20
CA GLU A 8 37.56 11.01 -7.55
C GLU A 8 36.14 11.42 -7.14
N LEU A 9 35.97 12.65 -6.62
CA LEU A 9 34.65 13.19 -6.28
C LEU A 9 33.76 13.39 -7.51
N ARG A 10 34.32 13.85 -8.64
CA ARG A 10 33.57 13.99 -9.90
C ARG A 10 33.15 12.64 -10.44
N ASP A 11 34.04 11.66 -10.39
CA ASP A 11 33.75 10.30 -10.85
C ASP A 11 32.68 9.64 -9.95
N ALA A 12 32.73 9.86 -8.63
CA ALA A 12 31.71 9.41 -7.69
C ALA A 12 30.35 10.07 -7.96
N VAL A 13 30.31 11.38 -8.21
CA VAL A 13 29.07 12.11 -8.55
C VAL A 13 28.51 11.63 -9.89
N ALA A 14 29.36 11.39 -10.88
CA ALA A 14 28.95 10.83 -12.17
C ALA A 14 28.36 9.40 -12.02
N ALA A 15 28.98 8.56 -11.18
CA ALA A 15 28.45 7.23 -10.88
C ALA A 15 27.11 7.30 -10.14
N LEU A 16 26.99 8.19 -9.15
CA LEU A 16 25.76 8.35 -8.38
C LEU A 16 24.60 8.88 -9.25
N THR A 17 24.87 9.85 -10.12
CA THR A 17 23.87 10.39 -11.05
C THR A 17 23.39 9.35 -12.05
N ALA A 18 24.28 8.47 -12.55
CA ALA A 18 23.90 7.34 -13.39
C ALA A 18 22.99 6.35 -12.65
N GLN A 19 23.27 6.06 -11.37
CA GLN A 19 22.45 5.18 -10.54
C GLN A 19 21.08 5.78 -10.23
N VAL A 20 21.02 7.07 -9.91
CA VAL A 20 19.76 7.78 -9.65
C VAL A 20 18.88 7.75 -10.89
N LYS A 21 19.43 8.03 -12.07
CA LYS A 21 18.68 7.96 -13.33
C LYS A 21 18.11 6.56 -13.60
N ALA A 22 18.92 5.52 -13.38
CA ALA A 22 18.45 4.13 -13.53
C ALA A 22 17.35 3.76 -12.52
N LEU A 23 17.36 4.34 -11.32
CA LEU A 23 16.30 4.14 -10.32
C LEU A 23 15.03 4.92 -10.68
N GLU A 24 15.15 6.16 -11.16
CA GLU A 24 14.02 6.96 -11.65
C GLU A 24 13.31 6.27 -12.83
N ASP A 25 14.07 5.70 -13.77
CA ASP A 25 13.52 4.93 -14.88
C ASP A 25 12.75 3.69 -14.39
N ARG A 26 13.25 3.01 -13.35
CA ARG A 26 12.55 1.85 -12.75
C ARG A 26 11.31 2.26 -11.98
N VAL A 27 11.36 3.38 -11.24
CA VAL A 27 10.22 3.90 -10.49
C VAL A 27 9.10 4.30 -11.46
N SER A 28 9.42 5.03 -12.53
CA SER A 28 8.42 5.39 -13.54
C SER A 28 7.82 4.16 -14.25
N GLN A 29 8.63 3.13 -14.51
CA GLN A 29 8.14 1.86 -15.03
C GLN A 29 7.23 1.11 -14.04
N LEU A 30 7.48 1.19 -12.73
CA LEU A 30 6.63 0.57 -11.71
C LEU A 30 5.35 1.36 -11.47
N GLU A 31 5.42 2.69 -11.46
CA GLU A 31 4.26 3.58 -11.34
C GLU A 31 3.31 3.39 -12.52
N SER A 32 3.83 3.25 -13.74
CA SER A 32 3.00 2.93 -14.92
C SER A 32 2.34 1.55 -14.86
N GLN A 33 2.84 0.63 -14.03
CA GLN A 33 2.24 -0.69 -13.80
C GLN A 33 1.28 -0.72 -12.61
N HIS A 34 1.19 0.35 -11.80
CA HIS A 34 0.58 0.28 -10.47
C HIS A 34 -0.91 0.56 -10.39
N GLU A 35 -1.55 1.01 -11.47
CA GLU A 35 -2.99 1.21 -11.46
C GLU A 35 -3.69 -0.09 -11.90
N ILE A 36 -3.65 -1.12 -11.04
CA ILE A 36 -4.59 -2.23 -11.18
C ILE A 36 -5.97 -1.64 -10.89
N PRO A 37 -6.88 -1.58 -11.87
CA PRO A 37 -8.17 -0.96 -11.66
C PRO A 37 -8.92 -1.73 -10.58
N GLU A 38 -9.58 -1.00 -9.68
CA GLU A 38 -10.28 -1.57 -8.53
C GLU A 38 -11.32 -2.64 -8.95
N SER A 39 -11.88 -2.49 -10.16
CA SER A 39 -12.75 -3.49 -10.79
C SER A 39 -12.12 -4.89 -10.84
N ASP A 40 -10.83 -4.96 -11.16
CA ASP A 40 -10.14 -6.23 -11.39
C ASP A 40 -9.82 -6.90 -10.05
N LEU A 41 -9.44 -6.11 -9.04
CA LEU A 41 -9.26 -6.60 -7.67
C LEU A 41 -10.57 -7.17 -7.10
N VAL A 42 -11.69 -6.49 -7.33
CA VAL A 42 -13.02 -6.95 -6.90
C VAL A 42 -13.43 -8.21 -7.67
N ALA A 43 -13.18 -8.28 -8.97
CA ALA A 43 -13.48 -9.44 -9.80
C ALA A 43 -12.67 -10.68 -9.36
N ILE A 44 -11.38 -10.52 -9.11
CA ILE A 44 -10.51 -11.60 -8.59
C ILE A 44 -10.99 -12.04 -7.20
N GLY A 45 -11.27 -11.11 -6.29
CA GLY A 45 -11.78 -11.42 -4.96
C GLY A 45 -13.12 -12.17 -4.99
N ALA A 46 -14.02 -11.78 -5.90
CA ALA A 46 -15.30 -12.45 -6.10
C ALA A 46 -15.14 -13.87 -6.66
N ALA A 47 -14.26 -14.07 -7.64
CA ALA A 47 -13.97 -15.38 -8.22
C ALA A 47 -13.37 -16.34 -7.18
N VAL A 48 -12.42 -15.87 -6.37
CA VAL A 48 -11.81 -16.64 -5.29
C VAL A 48 -12.82 -16.98 -4.19
N ALA A 49 -13.67 -16.03 -3.78
CA ALA A 49 -14.72 -16.27 -2.80
C ALA A 49 -15.74 -17.32 -3.30
N ALA A 50 -16.12 -17.25 -4.58
CA ALA A 50 -17.00 -18.23 -5.22
C ALA A 50 -16.35 -19.62 -5.27
N TYR A 51 -15.06 -19.70 -5.60
CA TYR A 51 -14.30 -20.96 -5.64
C TYR A 51 -14.23 -21.63 -4.26
N PHE A 52 -13.99 -20.87 -3.19
CA PHE A 52 -13.96 -21.40 -1.82
C PHE A 52 -15.36 -21.64 -1.21
N GLY A 53 -16.44 -21.51 -1.99
CA GLY A 53 -17.81 -21.74 -1.52
C GLY A 53 -18.32 -20.69 -0.55
N HIS A 54 -17.57 -19.59 -0.34
CA HIS A 54 -18.00 -18.48 0.48
C HIS A 54 -18.92 -17.59 -0.37
N LYS A 55 -20.25 -17.71 -0.15
CA LYS A 55 -21.24 -16.74 -0.68
C LYS A 55 -21.04 -15.38 0.01
N ALA A 56 -19.99 -14.66 -0.38
CA ALA A 56 -19.75 -13.29 0.07
C ALA A 56 -20.89 -12.43 -0.48
N LYS A 57 -21.85 -12.09 0.39
CA LYS A 57 -22.91 -11.14 0.07
C LYS A 57 -22.24 -9.81 -0.20
N VAL A 58 -22.18 -9.38 -1.46
CA VAL A 58 -21.64 -8.07 -1.88
C VAL A 58 -22.47 -7.00 -1.17
N ARG A 59 -22.01 -6.56 -0.01
CA ARG A 59 -22.49 -5.35 0.64
C ARG A 59 -21.65 -4.24 0.05
N ALA A 60 -22.27 -3.29 -0.63
CA ALA A 60 -21.56 -2.11 -1.14
C ALA A 60 -20.71 -1.52 -0.01
N ILE A 61 -19.39 -1.76 -0.03
CA ILE A 61 -18.46 -1.19 0.93
C ILE A 61 -18.23 0.22 0.43
N ARG A 62 -19.11 1.15 0.83
CA ARG A 62 -18.75 2.56 0.72
C ARG A 62 -17.61 2.77 1.70
N TYR A 63 -16.44 3.15 1.19
CA TYR A 63 -15.36 3.68 2.01
C TYR A 63 -15.84 5.00 2.63
N GLY A 64 -16.57 4.91 3.74
CA GLY A 64 -16.95 6.08 4.52
C GLY A 64 -15.68 6.69 5.11
N SER A 65 -15.46 8.00 4.91
CA SER A 65 -14.28 8.72 5.43
C SER A 65 -14.21 8.82 6.96
N GLN A 66 -15.02 8.03 7.66
CA GLN A 66 -15.09 8.04 9.12
C GLN A 66 -13.95 7.18 9.66
N SER A 67 -13.09 7.79 10.46
CA SER A 67 -12.06 7.09 11.25
C SER A 67 -12.72 6.00 12.09
N ARG A 68 -12.69 4.77 11.58
CA ARG A 68 -13.27 3.59 12.25
C ARG A 68 -12.70 3.39 13.64
N TRP A 69 -11.48 3.89 13.88
CA TRP A 69 -10.85 3.88 15.19
C TRP A 69 -11.60 4.75 16.21
N ALA A 70 -11.96 5.99 15.84
CA ALA A 70 -12.71 6.90 16.72
C ALA A 70 -14.15 6.41 16.98
N ALA A 71 -14.77 5.73 16.02
CA ALA A 71 -16.09 5.12 16.22
C ALA A 71 -16.01 3.87 17.12
N ALA A 72 -15.00 3.01 16.92
CA ALA A 72 -14.80 1.79 17.70
C ALA A 72 -14.43 2.09 19.16
N SER A 73 -13.64 3.14 19.43
CA SER A 73 -13.29 3.54 20.80
C SER A 73 -14.50 4.00 21.60
N ARG A 74 -15.41 4.80 20.99
CA ARG A 74 -16.66 5.22 21.64
C ARG A 74 -17.56 4.04 21.99
N GLY A 75 -17.65 3.03 21.12
CA GLY A 75 -18.41 1.81 21.40
C GLY A 75 -17.88 1.03 22.61
N ARG A 76 -16.54 0.91 22.72
CA ARG A 76 -15.91 0.19 23.84
C ARG A 76 -16.05 0.90 25.19
N VAL A 77 -16.09 2.23 25.23
CA VAL A 77 -16.30 2.98 26.49
C VAL A 77 -17.68 2.69 27.10
N HIS A 78 -18.66 2.31 26.27
CA HIS A 78 -20.01 1.97 26.72
C HIS A 78 -20.24 0.46 26.88
N ASP A 79 -19.25 -0.38 26.55
CA ASP A 79 -19.35 -1.83 26.68
C ASP A 79 -19.19 -2.24 28.15
N ARG A 80 -20.24 -2.83 28.72
CA ARG A 80 -20.30 -3.34 30.09
C ARG A 80 -20.36 -4.87 30.13
N SER A 81 -20.06 -5.54 29.03
CA SER A 81 -20.01 -7.00 29.00
C SER A 81 -18.88 -7.51 29.88
N VAL A 82 -19.20 -8.49 30.74
CA VAL A 82 -18.23 -9.08 31.67
C VAL A 82 -17.71 -10.38 31.03
N PRO A 83 -16.39 -10.58 30.87
CA PRO A 83 -15.83 -11.62 30.00
C PRO A 83 -16.20 -13.07 30.31
N HIS A 84 -16.77 -13.35 31.48
CA HIS A 84 -17.04 -14.70 31.98
C HIS A 84 -18.53 -15.06 32.05
N VAL A 85 -19.43 -14.16 31.65
CA VAL A 85 -20.87 -14.44 31.58
C VAL A 85 -21.24 -14.64 30.11
N ARG A 86 -21.39 -15.90 29.71
CA ARG A 86 -21.99 -16.31 28.43
C ARG A 86 -23.14 -17.26 28.72
#